data_AF-A0A4U0WVY1-F1
#
_entry.id   AF-A0A4U0WVY1-F1
#
_cell.length_a   1.000
_cell.length_b   1.000
_cell.length_c   1.000
_cell.angle_alpha   90.00
_cell.angle_beta   90.00
_cell.angle_gamma   90.00
#
_symmetry.space_group_name_H-M   'P 1'
#
loop_
_entity.id
_entity.type
_entity.pdbx_description
1 polymer ?
#
loop_
_entity_poly.entity_id
_entity_poly.type
_entity_poly.pdbx_seq_one_letter_code
_entity_poly.pdbx_strand_id
1 'polypeptide(L)'
;MWILPLVGYLGVILGFAFLTLAIASGLYYLSEVVEEHTVFAKKLLTRLIYFTIALQLLLLVDGFPVALSLLSVGSHVVYAQNLRRFPVVKLSDPLFVSSCVLVLLNHYLWFRHFSLPPRPSSSPPSS
;
A
#
# COMPACT_ATOMS: atom_id res chain seq x y z
N MET A 1 -35.26 6.67 25.11
CA MET A 1 -35.27 6.57 23.64
C MET A 1 -34.30 5.47 23.22
N TRP A 2 -34.74 4.21 23.26
CA TRP A 2 -33.86 3.02 23.15
C TRP A 2 -33.75 2.42 21.75
N ILE A 3 -34.59 2.87 20.81
CA ILE A 3 -34.62 2.38 19.43
C ILE A 3 -33.35 2.77 18.64
N LEU A 4 -32.86 4.00 18.79
CA LEU A 4 -31.72 4.50 18.01
C LEU A 4 -30.41 3.75 18.32
N PRO A 5 -30.04 3.49 19.60
CA PRO A 5 -28.89 2.66 19.91
C PRO A 5 -29.01 1.23 19.37
N LEU A 6 -30.20 0.62 19.48
CA LEU A 6 -30.44 -0.75 19.04
C LEU A 6 -30.29 -0.90 17.51
N VAL A 7 -30.86 0.03 16.75
CA VAL A 7 -30.68 0.11 15.29
C VAL A 7 -29.21 0.38 14.95
N GLY A 8 -28.52 1.21 15.75
CA GLY A 8 -27.08 1.47 15.60
C GLY A 8 -26.23 0.21 15.75
N TYR A 9 -26.43 -0.56 16.82
CA TYR A 9 -25.69 -1.82 17.03
C TYR A 9 -25.98 -2.83 15.92
N LEU A 10 -27.24 -2.97 15.51
CA LEU A 10 -27.62 -3.81 14.36
C LEU A 10 -26.90 -3.36 13.09
N GLY A 11 -26.86 -2.05 12.81
CA GLY A 11 -26.17 -1.48 11.67
C GLY A 11 -24.67 -1.73 11.68
N VAL A 12 -24.01 -1.62 12.84
CA VAL A 12 -22.57 -1.92 12.96
C VAL A 12 -22.28 -3.40 12.73
N ILE A 13 -23.07 -4.30 13.34
CA ILE A 13 -22.89 -5.75 13.16
C ILE A 13 -23.10 -6.13 11.70
N LEU A 14 -24.19 -5.64 11.10
CA LEU A 14 -24.55 -5.93 9.72
C LEU A 14 -23.52 -5.33 8.75
N GLY A 15 -23.11 -4.08 8.98
CA GLY A 15 -22.09 -3.39 8.19
C GLY A 15 -20.73 -4.08 8.25
N PHE A 16 -20.30 -4.50 9.45
CA PHE A 16 -19.06 -5.26 9.62
C PHE A 16 -19.12 -6.62 8.91
N ALA A 17 -20.25 -7.33 9.02
CA ALA A 17 -20.45 -8.61 8.35
C ALA A 17 -20.42 -8.46 6.82
N PHE A 18 -21.15 -7.49 6.26
CA PHE A 18 -21.15 -7.22 4.83
C PHE A 18 -19.78 -6.75 4.32
N LEU A 19 -19.09 -5.89 5.07
CA LEU A 19 -17.74 -5.45 4.71
C LEU A 19 -16.78 -6.64 4.65
N THR A 20 -16.82 -7.51 5.66
CA THR A 20 -15.97 -8.71 5.72
C THR A 20 -16.28 -9.66 4.57
N LEU A 21 -17.56 -9.93 4.31
CA LEU A 21 -17.99 -10.79 3.20
C LEU A 21 -17.61 -10.19 1.84
N ALA A 22 -17.74 -8.88 1.66
CA ALA A 22 -17.38 -8.19 0.43
C ALA A 22 -15.87 -8.24 0.17
N ILE A 23 -15.04 -8.05 1.20
CA ILE A 23 -13.59 -8.18 1.08
C ILE A 23 -13.21 -9.64 0.78
N ALA A 24 -13.81 -10.61 1.49
CA ALA A 24 -13.54 -12.03 1.28
C ALA A 24 -13.92 -12.50 -0.12
N SER A 25 -15.12 -12.14 -0.61
CA SER A 25 -15.58 -12.50 -1.96
C SER A 25 -14.77 -11.82 -3.04
N GLY A 26 -14.41 -10.54 -2.86
CA GLY A 26 -13.56 -9.80 -3.79
C GLY A 26 -12.16 -10.40 -3.90
N LEU A 27 -11.52 -10.73 -2.76
CA LEU A 27 -10.20 -11.37 -2.74
C LEU A 27 -10.24 -12.78 -3.36
N TYR A 28 -11.30 -13.56 -3.08
CA TYR A 28 -11.49 -14.88 -3.67
C TYR A 28 -11.58 -14.79 -5.20
N TYR A 29 -12.45 -13.92 -5.71
CA TYR A 29 -12.59 -13.72 -7.17
C TYR A 29 -11.28 -13.23 -7.80
N LEU A 30 -10.57 -12.31 -7.17
CA LEU A 30 -9.27 -11.86 -7.64
C LEU A 30 -8.23 -12.99 -7.68
N SER A 31 -8.23 -13.89 -6.69
CA SER A 31 -7.33 -15.04 -6.69
C SER A 31 -7.61 -16.01 -7.84
N GLU A 32 -8.90 -16.24 -8.15
CA GLU A 32 -9.32 -17.08 -9.26
C GLU A 32 -8.89 -16.48 -10.61
N VAL A 33 -9.13 -15.18 -10.83
CA VAL A 33 -8.68 -14.47 -12.04
C VAL A 33 -7.15 -14.51 -12.19
N VAL A 34 -6.42 -14.40 -11.08
CA VAL A 34 -4.96 -14.49 -11.07
C VAL A 34 -4.48 -15.90 -11.42
N GLU A 35 -5.17 -16.92 -10.93
CA GLU A 35 -4.86 -18.33 -11.19
C GLU A 35 -5.19 -18.74 -12.63
N GLU A 36 -6.31 -18.27 -13.17
CA GLU A 36 -6.72 -18.54 -14.55
C GLU A 36 -5.89 -17.73 -15.57
N HIS A 37 -5.57 -16.47 -15.25
CA HIS A 37 -4.85 -15.56 -16.15
C HIS A 37 -3.47 -15.13 -15.62
N THR A 38 -2.67 -16.10 -15.19
CA THR A 38 -1.34 -15.87 -14.59
C THR A 38 -0.41 -14.97 -15.42
N VAL A 39 -0.41 -15.15 -16.75
CA VAL A 39 0.44 -14.37 -17.67
C VAL A 39 0.00 -12.89 -17.70
N PHE A 40 -1.31 -12.64 -17.78
CA PHE A 40 -1.84 -11.28 -17.75
C PHE A 40 -1.59 -10.62 -16.40
N ALA A 41 -1.87 -11.34 -15.30
CA ALA A 41 -1.63 -10.87 -13.94
C ALA A 41 -0.15 -10.48 -13.73
N LYS A 42 0.80 -11.35 -14.12
CA LYS A 42 2.23 -11.05 -14.04
C LYS A 42 2.62 -9.82 -14.86
N LYS A 43 2.10 -9.70 -16.08
CA LYS A 43 2.38 -8.56 -16.97
C LYS A 43 1.82 -7.26 -16.41
N LEU A 44 0.59 -7.29 -15.90
CA LEU A 44 -0.06 -6.15 -15.25
C LEU A 44 0.72 -5.72 -14.02
N LEU A 45 1.07 -6.64 -13.11
CA LEU A 45 1.79 -6.30 -11.88
C LEU A 45 3.18 -5.74 -12.19
N THR A 46 3.87 -6.32 -13.17
CA THR A 46 5.17 -5.82 -13.63
C THR A 46 5.04 -4.39 -14.19
N ARG A 47 4.02 -4.11 -15.01
CA ARG A 47 3.76 -2.76 -15.53
C ARG A 47 3.45 -1.76 -14.41
N LEU A 48 2.65 -2.15 -13.42
CA LEU A 48 2.33 -1.31 -12.27
C LEU A 48 3.57 -0.96 -11.43
N ILE A 49 4.48 -1.93 -11.25
CA ILE A 49 5.76 -1.68 -10.56
C ILE A 49 6.59 -0.65 -11.33
N TYR A 50 6.80 -0.85 -12.64
CA TYR A 50 7.56 0.11 -13.45
C TYR A 50 6.90 1.49 -13.50
N PHE A 51 5.57 1.54 -13.59
CA PHE A 51 4.82 2.79 -13.52
C PHE A 51 5.04 3.52 -12.19
N THR A 52 5.01 2.79 -11.06
CA THR A 52 5.25 3.38 -9.74
C THR A 52 6.69 3.89 -9.59
N ILE A 53 7.67 3.13 -10.10
CA ILE A 53 9.07 3.58 -10.15
C ILE A 53 9.19 4.85 -10.99
N ALA A 54 8.55 4.90 -12.17
CA ALA A 54 8.57 6.08 -13.03
C ALA A 54 7.95 7.31 -12.35
N LEU A 55 6.82 7.15 -11.64
CA LEU A 55 6.24 8.21 -10.83
C LEU A 55 7.18 8.67 -9.72
N GLN A 56 7.86 7.75 -9.04
CA GLN A 56 8.81 8.10 -7.99
C GLN A 56 10.02 8.90 -8.52
N LEU A 57 10.49 8.57 -9.73
CA LEU A 57 11.53 9.33 -10.43
C LEU A 57 11.05 10.72 -10.83
N LEU A 58 9.79 10.85 -11.28
CA LEU A 58 9.19 12.14 -11.59
C LEU A 58 9.09 13.03 -10.34
N LEU A 59 8.61 12.47 -9.21
CA LEU A 59 8.57 13.19 -7.93
C LEU A 59 9.94 13.68 -7.46
N LEU A 60 11.02 12.97 -7.83
CA LEU A 60 12.38 13.38 -7.49
C LEU A 60 12.80 14.67 -8.22
N VAL A 61 12.27 14.91 -9.43
CA VAL A 61 12.48 16.16 -10.18
C VAL A 61 11.81 17.33 -9.47
N ASP A 62 10.67 17.10 -8.81
CA ASP A 62 9.94 18.11 -8.01
C ASP A 62 10.60 18.43 -6.66
N GLY A 63 11.79 17.88 -6.37
CA GLY A 63 12.55 18.17 -5.15
C GLY A 63 12.10 17.40 -3.91
N PHE A 64 11.34 16.30 -4.09
CA PHE A 64 10.96 15.43 -2.97
C PHE A 64 12.19 14.78 -2.29
N PRO A 65 12.08 14.39 -1.01
CA PRO A 65 13.15 13.77 -0.24
C PRO A 65 13.73 12.53 -0.94
N VAL A 66 14.97 12.69 -1.42
CA VAL A 66 15.73 11.67 -2.18
C VAL A 66 15.82 10.34 -1.42
N ALA A 67 16.02 10.37 -0.10
CA ALA A 67 16.11 9.16 0.72
C ALA A 67 14.81 8.34 0.73
N LEU A 68 13.64 8.99 0.79
CA LEU A 68 12.33 8.34 0.78
C LEU A 68 12.00 7.80 -0.61
N SER A 69 12.34 8.57 -1.65
CA SER A 69 12.20 8.11 -3.04
C SER A 69 13.09 6.91 -3.35
N LEU A 70 14.35 6.90 -2.90
CA LEU A 70 15.26 5.77 -3.12
C LEU A 70 14.79 4.51 -2.37
N LEU A 71 14.29 4.66 -1.15
CA LEU A 71 13.69 3.57 -0.39
C LEU A 71 12.46 2.99 -1.10
N SER A 72 11.60 3.86 -1.63
CA SER A 72 10.40 3.45 -2.38
C SER A 72 10.79 2.67 -3.64
N VAL A 73 11.73 3.19 -4.46
CA VAL A 73 12.24 2.48 -5.64
C VAL A 73 12.87 1.14 -5.27
N GLY A 74 13.73 1.11 -4.24
CA GLY A 74 14.35 -0.13 -3.77
C GLY A 74 13.31 -1.18 -3.35
N SER A 75 12.26 -0.76 -2.65
CA SER A 75 11.14 -1.63 -2.26
C SER A 75 10.44 -2.23 -3.48
N HIS A 76 10.18 -1.40 -4.50
CA HIS A 76 9.57 -1.86 -5.76
C HIS A 76 10.45 -2.84 -6.55
N VAL A 77 11.78 -2.72 -6.47
CA VAL A 77 12.70 -3.71 -7.04
C VAL A 77 12.60 -5.04 -6.32
N VAL A 78 12.51 -5.04 -4.99
CA VAL A 78 12.30 -6.27 -4.20
C VAL A 78 10.96 -6.93 -4.58
N TYR A 79 9.91 -6.14 -4.80
CA TYR A 79 8.61 -6.68 -5.27
C TYR A 79 8.72 -7.30 -6.67
N ALA A 80 9.50 -6.69 -7.58
CA ALA A 80 9.76 -7.24 -8.90
C ALA A 80 10.51 -8.59 -8.83
N GLN A 81 11.37 -8.78 -7.84
CA GLN A 81 12.03 -10.08 -7.61
C GLN A 81 11.05 -11.14 -7.13
N ASN A 82 10.10 -10.77 -6.27
CA ASN A 82 9.06 -11.69 -5.78
C ASN A 82 8.18 -12.23 -6.93
N LEU A 83 7.94 -11.43 -7.96
CA LEU A 83 7.23 -11.82 -9.18
C LEU A 83 7.90 -12.91 -10.04
N ARG A 84 9.16 -13.29 -9.75
CA ARG A 84 9.84 -14.38 -10.48
C ARG A 84 9.24 -15.76 -10.19
N ARG A 85 8.68 -15.97 -8.99
CA ARG A 85 8.04 -17.24 -8.57
C ARG A 85 6.52 -17.25 -8.74
N PHE A 86 5.96 -16.24 -9.42
CA PHE A 86 4.52 -16.12 -9.67
C PHE A 86 3.98 -17.35 -10.42
N PRO A 87 2.77 -17.86 -10.09
CA PRO A 87 1.78 -17.35 -9.12
C PRO A 87 1.96 -17.85 -7.67
N VAL A 88 2.82 -18.84 -7.43
CA VAL A 88 2.93 -19.49 -6.10
C VAL A 88 3.87 -18.69 -5.20
N VAL A 89 3.29 -17.88 -4.30
CA VAL A 89 4.04 -17.13 -3.29
C VAL A 89 4.24 -17.99 -2.05
N LYS A 90 5.50 -18.29 -1.72
CA LYS A 90 5.83 -18.99 -0.48
C LYS A 90 5.90 -17.98 0.67
N LEU A 91 5.00 -18.12 1.64
CA LEU A 91 4.93 -17.23 2.81
C LEU A 91 6.23 -17.21 3.63
N SER A 92 6.99 -18.31 3.64
CA SER A 92 8.27 -18.43 4.35
C SER A 92 9.48 -17.94 3.53
N ASP A 93 9.28 -17.44 2.31
CA ASP A 93 10.38 -16.93 1.50
C ASP A 93 10.92 -15.63 2.12
N PRO A 94 12.22 -15.52 2.44
CA PRO A 94 12.79 -14.29 2.98
C PRO A 94 12.50 -13.06 2.11
N LEU A 95 12.39 -13.23 0.79
CA LEU A 95 12.02 -12.14 -0.12
C LEU A 95 10.57 -11.66 0.11
N PHE A 96 9.64 -12.59 0.35
CA PHE A 96 8.24 -12.23 0.63
C PHE A 96 8.12 -11.50 1.97
N VAL A 97 8.74 -12.03 3.02
CA VAL A 97 8.74 -11.39 4.34
C VAL A 97 9.39 -10.01 4.28
N SER A 98 10.54 -9.88 3.61
CA SER A 98 11.18 -8.57 3.40
C SER A 98 10.27 -7.60 2.64
N SER A 99 9.51 -8.09 1.67
CA SER A 99 8.57 -7.26 0.90
C SER A 99 7.47 -6.72 1.81
N CYS A 100 6.88 -7.55 2.67
CA CYS A 100 5.87 -7.12 3.64
C CYS A 100 6.41 -6.04 4.60
N VAL A 101 7.61 -6.24 5.13
CA VAL A 101 8.26 -5.26 6.01
C VAL A 101 8.52 -3.94 5.26
N LEU A 102 9.02 -4.01 4.03
CA LEU A 102 9.28 -2.83 3.20
C LEU A 102 8.01 -2.06 2.85
N VAL A 103 6.88 -2.73 2.57
CA VAL A 103 5.58 -2.05 2.34
C VAL A 103 5.20 -1.21 3.55
N LEU A 104 5.25 -1.82 4.75
CA LEU A 104 4.86 -1.15 5.99
C LEU A 104 5.80 0.01 6.33
N LEU A 105 7.11 -0.19 6.18
CA LEU A 105 8.11 0.85 6.42
C LEU A 105 7.96 2.01 5.43
N ASN A 106 7.80 1.73 4.14
CA ASN A 106 7.62 2.76 3.12
C ASN A 106 6.35 3.57 3.42
N HIS A 107 5.24 2.91 3.70
CA HIS A 107 3.98 3.57 4.05
C HIS A 107 4.12 4.45 5.31
N TYR A 108 4.69 3.91 6.38
CA TYR A 108 4.88 4.63 7.64
C TYR A 108 5.77 5.87 7.46
N LEU A 109 6.88 5.75 6.73
CA LEU A 109 7.82 6.84 6.53
C LEU A 109 7.22 7.96 5.66
N TRP A 110 6.48 7.61 4.60
CA TRP A 110 5.75 8.58 3.80
C TRP A 110 4.63 9.25 4.60
N PHE A 111 3.86 8.49 5.37
CA PHE A 111 2.83 9.04 6.25
C PHE A 111 3.43 10.02 7.25
N ARG A 112 4.55 9.66 7.87
CA ARG A 112 5.29 10.56 8.78
C ARG A 112 5.74 11.83 8.06
N HIS A 113 6.30 11.70 6.85
CA HIS A 113 6.76 12.85 6.05
C HIS A 113 5.64 13.85 5.79
N PHE A 114 4.45 13.38 5.38
CA PHE A 114 3.30 14.23 5.11
C PHE A 114 2.57 14.72 6.38
N SER A 115 2.73 14.02 7.51
CA SER A 115 2.10 14.40 8.78
C SER A 115 2.94 15.38 9.61
N LEU A 116 4.18 15.70 9.20
CA LEU A 116 5.01 16.69 9.88
C LEU A 116 4.42 18.10 9.68
N PRO A 117 4.03 18.81 10.76
CA PRO A 117 3.56 20.18 10.64
C PRO A 117 4.69 21.11 10.13
N PRO A 118 4.36 22.19 9.39
CA PRO A 118 5.33 23.20 8.99
C PRO A 118 6.10 23.69 10.23
N ARG A 119 7.43 23.82 10.11
CA ARG A 119 8.24 24.40 11.19
C ARG A 119 7.66 25.78 11.55
N PRO A 120 7.38 26.08 12.82
CA PRO A 120 6.92 27.42 13.20
C PRO A 120 7.98 28.42 12.75
N SER A 121 7.58 29.40 11.94
CA SER A 121 8.42 30.52 11.55
C SER A 121 8.77 31.31 12.81
N SER A 122 9.98 31.14 13.32
CA SER A 122 10.53 32.03 14.33
C SER A 122 10.88 33.37 13.67
N SER A 123 9.87 34.18 13.38
CA SER A 123 10.06 35.60 13.12
C SER A 123 10.17 36.28 14.50
N PRO A 124 11.35 36.74 14.94
CA PRO A 124 11.39 37.59 16.13
C PRO A 124 10.60 38.87 15.80
N PRO A 125 9.77 39.40 16.72
CA PRO A 125 9.16 40.70 16.53
C PRO A 125 10.30 41.74 16.42
N SER A 126 10.38 42.40 15.27
CA SER A 126 11.22 43.58 15.09
C SER A 126 10.69 44.67 16.02
N SER A 127 11.53 45.06 16.98
CA SER A 127 11.36 46.16 17.94
C SER A 127 11.08 47.50 17.28
#